data_AF-A0A151CGD4-F1
#
_entry.id   AF-A0A151CGD4-F1
#
_cell.length_a   1.000
_cell.length_b   1.000
_cell.length_c   1.000
_cell.angle_alpha   90.00
_cell.angle_beta   90.00
_cell.angle_gamma   90.00
#
_symmetry.space_group_name_H-M   'P 1'
#
loop_
_entity.id
_entity.type
_entity.pdbx_description
1 polymer ?
#
loop_
_entity_poly.entity_id
_entity_poly.type
_entity_poly.pdbx_seq_one_letter_code
_entity_poly.pdbx_strand_id
1 'polypeptide(L)'
;MGGIEENINKAISEAEKIRDELSLKSSLGAAVTKEKFAKLNDKYEIFKEKSQKILDTADESVDELKIAAELGIQAKNREEVITALELAAEEIKYSYQKIQNLIY
;
A
#
# COMPACT_ATOMS: atom_id res chain seq x y z
N MET A 1 16.65 -11.44 -7.54
CA MET A 1 16.14 -10.08 -7.26
C MET A 1 14.94 -9.66 -8.12
N GLY A 2 14.46 -10.41 -9.13
CA GLY A 2 13.52 -9.84 -10.12
C GLY A 2 12.00 -9.97 -9.91
N GLY A 3 11.46 -10.98 -9.21
CA GLY A 3 10.01 -11.26 -9.25
C GLY A 3 9.18 -10.57 -8.15
N ILE A 4 9.81 -10.22 -7.05
CA ILE A 4 9.13 -9.78 -5.83
C ILE A 4 8.89 -8.26 -5.84
N GLU A 5 9.90 -7.49 -6.23
CA GLU A 5 9.73 -6.05 -6.51
C GLU A 5 8.63 -5.82 -7.54
N GLU A 6 8.54 -6.69 -8.54
CA GLU A 6 7.52 -6.64 -9.57
C GLU A 6 6.11 -6.87 -8.99
N ASN A 7 5.95 -7.80 -8.05
CA ASN A 7 4.68 -8.04 -7.36
C ASN A 7 4.25 -6.85 -6.50
N ILE A 8 5.16 -6.28 -5.71
CA ILE A 8 4.89 -5.10 -4.87
C ILE A 8 4.50 -3.91 -5.76
N ASN A 9 5.27 -3.64 -6.80
CA ASN A 9 4.99 -2.56 -7.75
C ASN A 9 3.65 -2.76 -8.47
N LYS A 10 3.30 -4.00 -8.81
CA LYS A 10 2.01 -4.33 -9.42
C LYS A 10 0.86 -4.13 -8.44
N ALA A 11 1.00 -4.56 -7.20
CA ALA A 11 -0.02 -4.36 -6.16
C ALA A 11 -0.24 -2.87 -5.86
N ILE A 12 0.84 -2.09 -5.79
CA ILE A 12 0.79 -0.62 -5.67
C ILE A 12 0.06 -0.01 -6.87
N SER A 13 0.44 -0.39 -8.09
CA SER A 13 -0.18 0.14 -9.32
C SER A 13 -1.67 -0.22 -9.45
N GLU A 14 -2.05 -1.43 -9.03
CA GLU A 14 -3.47 -1.84 -8.99
C GLU A 14 -4.25 -1.07 -7.92
N ALA A 15 -3.65 -0.83 -6.75
CA ALA A 15 -4.23 0.02 -5.72
C ALA A 15 -4.39 1.48 -6.19
N GLU A 16 -3.42 2.03 -6.94
CA GLU A 16 -3.52 3.36 -7.55
C GLU A 16 -4.69 3.47 -8.51
N LYS A 17 -4.89 2.49 -9.40
CA LYS A 17 -6.00 2.49 -10.34
C LYS A 17 -7.34 2.53 -9.61
N ILE A 18 -7.52 1.68 -8.60
CA ILE A 18 -8.77 1.64 -7.84
C ILE A 18 -8.94 2.94 -7.03
N ARG A 19 -7.86 3.49 -6.46
CA ARG A 19 -7.87 4.80 -5.79
C ARG A 19 -8.33 5.91 -6.73
N ASP A 20 -7.80 5.97 -7.95
CA ASP A 20 -8.12 7.02 -8.91
C ASP A 20 -9.58 6.94 -9.38
N GLU A 21 -10.06 5.72 -9.65
CA GLU A 21 -11.47 5.47 -9.94
C GLU A 21 -12.38 5.88 -8.78
N LEU A 22 -11.99 5.57 -7.55
CA LEU A 22 -12.72 5.96 -6.33
C LEU A 22 -12.66 7.46 -6.07
N SER A 23 -11.54 8.12 -6.33
CA SER A 23 -11.40 9.56 -6.19
C SER A 23 -12.37 10.29 -7.11
N LEU A 24 -12.41 9.87 -8.39
CA LEU A 24 -13.35 10.35 -9.41
C LEU A 24 -14.83 10.07 -9.07
N LYS A 25 -15.11 9.06 -8.25
CA LYS A 25 -16.48 8.68 -7.83
C LYS A 25 -16.88 9.26 -6.49
N SER A 26 -15.94 9.46 -5.57
CA SER A 26 -16.18 10.08 -4.27
C SER A 26 -16.61 11.53 -4.42
N SER A 27 -16.13 12.21 -5.47
CA SER A 27 -16.64 13.53 -5.88
C SER A 27 -18.14 13.50 -6.25
N LEU A 28 -18.71 12.33 -6.55
CA LEU A 28 -20.10 12.10 -6.94
C LEU A 28 -21.00 11.49 -5.83
N GLY A 29 -20.48 11.10 -4.64
CA GLY A 29 -21.24 10.30 -3.66
C GLY A 29 -20.99 10.57 -2.15
N ALA A 30 -21.89 10.03 -1.31
CA ALA A 30 -22.14 10.28 0.12
C ALA A 30 -20.94 10.55 1.05
N ALA A 31 -21.13 11.45 2.03
CA ALA A 31 -20.09 11.90 2.98
C ALA A 31 -19.33 10.79 3.71
N VAL A 32 -20.01 9.68 4.05
CA VAL A 32 -19.41 8.50 4.71
C VAL A 32 -18.36 7.82 3.83
N THR A 33 -18.57 7.81 2.52
CA THR A 33 -17.64 7.25 1.54
C THR A 33 -16.42 8.15 1.40
N LYS A 34 -16.60 9.47 1.37
CA LYS A 34 -15.49 10.44 1.35
C LYS A 34 -14.58 10.31 2.57
N GLU A 35 -15.15 10.15 3.77
CA GLU A 35 -14.36 9.99 5.00
C GLU A 35 -13.57 8.67 5.01
N LYS A 36 -14.20 7.56 4.64
CA LYS A 36 -13.52 6.25 4.54
C LYS A 36 -12.44 6.26 3.45
N PHE A 37 -12.73 6.88 2.32
CA PHE A 37 -11.77 7.04 1.23
C PHE A 37 -10.57 7.89 1.66
N ALA A 38 -10.80 9.05 2.28
CA ALA A 38 -9.72 9.92 2.77
C ALA A 38 -8.80 9.20 3.78
N LYS A 39 -9.38 8.50 4.76
CA LYS A 39 -8.61 7.71 5.73
C LYS A 39 -7.79 6.60 5.09
N LEU A 40 -8.33 5.95 4.06
CA LEU A 40 -7.61 4.90 3.34
C LEU A 40 -6.53 5.50 2.42
N ASN A 41 -6.78 6.66 1.83
CA ASN A 41 -5.84 7.39 1.00
C ASN A 41 -4.59 7.81 1.79
N ASP A 42 -4.77 8.35 3.00
CA ASP A 42 -3.64 8.70 3.87
C ASP A 42 -2.78 7.46 4.20
N LYS A 43 -3.43 6.32 4.49
CA LYS A 43 -2.71 5.06 4.74
C LYS A 43 -1.97 4.56 3.51
N TYR A 44 -2.58 4.69 2.33
CA TYR A 44 -1.98 4.31 1.06
C TYR A 44 -0.73 5.15 0.75
N GLU A 45 -0.81 6.47 0.90
CA GLU A 45 0.33 7.37 0.64
C GLU A 45 1.50 7.08 1.61
N ILE A 46 1.21 6.86 2.91
CA ILE A 46 2.23 6.45 3.89
C ILE A 46 2.86 5.10 3.50
N PHE A 47 2.03 4.13 3.12
CA PHE A 47 2.51 2.82 2.67
C PHE A 47 3.40 2.94 1.44
N LYS A 48 2.97 3.71 0.43
CA LYS A 48 3.72 3.93 -0.81
C LYS A 48 5.07 4.57 -0.54
N GLU A 49 5.11 5.69 0.20
CA GLU A 49 6.35 6.40 0.51
C GLU A 49 7.36 5.50 1.22
N LYS A 50 6.89 4.74 2.22
CA LYS A 50 7.78 3.88 3.00
C LYS A 50 8.17 2.60 2.28
N SER A 51 7.30 2.05 1.44
CA SER A 51 7.65 0.92 0.55
C SER A 51 8.72 1.34 -0.44
N GLN A 52 8.57 2.52 -1.04
CA GLN A 52 9.58 3.10 -1.94
C GLN A 52 10.92 3.25 -1.23
N LYS A 53 10.94 3.78 0.01
CA LYS A 53 12.17 3.88 0.81
C LYS A 53 12.84 2.53 1.05
N ILE A 54 12.08 1.47 1.33
CA ILE A 54 12.64 0.12 1.50
C ILE A 54 13.23 -0.39 0.19
N LEU A 55 12.51 -0.24 -0.92
CA LEU A 55 12.99 -0.68 -2.24
C LEU A 55 14.21 0.12 -2.73
N ASP A 56 14.26 1.42 -2.43
CA ASP A 56 15.39 2.31 -2.76
C ASP A 56 16.62 2.07 -1.86
N THR A 57 16.46 1.38 -0.72
CA THR A 57 17.56 0.98 0.16
C THR A 57 18.27 -0.22 -0.44
N ALA A 58 19.02 0.04 -1.51
CA ALA A 58 19.76 -0.98 -2.24
C ALA A 58 20.85 -1.62 -1.35
N ASP A 59 20.64 -2.90 -1.02
CA ASP A 59 21.62 -3.86 -0.45
C ASP A 59 21.94 -3.81 1.06
N GLU A 60 21.37 -2.89 1.84
CA GLU A 60 21.58 -2.89 3.30
C GLU A 60 20.39 -3.50 4.05
N SER A 61 20.47 -4.81 4.30
CA SER A 61 19.44 -5.58 5.03
C SER A 61 19.10 -4.99 6.40
N VAL A 62 20.05 -4.30 7.05
CA VAL A 62 19.85 -3.65 8.35
C VAL A 62 18.98 -2.40 8.22
N ASP A 63 19.19 -1.60 7.17
CA ASP A 63 18.42 -0.37 6.95
C ASP A 63 17.01 -0.68 6.43
N GLU A 64 16.86 -1.69 5.55
CA GLU A 64 15.53 -2.22 5.16
C GLU A 64 14.73 -2.67 6.39
N LEU A 65 15.35 -3.44 7.31
CA LEU A 65 14.71 -3.91 8.54
C LEU A 65 14.36 -2.76 9.50
N LYS A 66 15.19 -1.72 9.56
CA LYS A 66 14.95 -0.56 10.40
C LYS A 66 13.77 0.26 9.88
N ILE A 67 13.71 0.51 8.57
CA ILE A 67 12.57 1.21 7.93
C ILE A 67 11.30 0.37 8.05
N ALA A 68 11.39 -0.95 7.92
CA ALA A 68 10.28 -1.88 8.16
C ALA A 68 9.79 -1.82 9.62
N ALA A 69 10.70 -1.76 10.59
CA ALA A 69 10.32 -1.59 12.00
C ALA A 69 9.62 -0.24 12.25
N GLU A 70 10.04 0.85 11.59
CA GLU A 70 9.34 2.14 11.62
C GLU A 70 7.96 2.11 10.94
N LEU A 71 7.69 1.10 10.11
CA LEU A 71 6.38 0.78 9.54
C LEU A 71 5.52 -0.07 10.48
N GLY A 72 6.06 -0.51 11.62
CA GLY A 72 5.43 -1.50 12.48
C GLY A 72 5.55 -2.94 11.96
N ILE A 73 6.37 -3.16 10.93
CA ILE A 73 6.66 -4.48 10.38
C ILE A 73 7.79 -5.11 11.22
N GLN A 74 7.45 -6.10 12.03
CA GLN A 74 8.44 -6.93 12.71
C GLN A 74 8.91 -8.04 11.76
N ALA A 75 9.92 -7.73 10.96
CA ALA A 75 10.62 -8.69 10.12
C ALA A 75 12.00 -9.02 10.69
N LYS A 76 12.48 -10.24 10.45
CA LYS A 76 13.81 -10.72 10.86
C LYS A 76 14.82 -10.73 9.70
N ASN A 77 14.34 -10.65 8.47
CA ASN A 77 15.13 -10.67 7.26
C ASN A 77 14.39 -9.96 6.13
N ARG A 78 15.09 -9.74 5.01
CA ARG A 78 14.57 -9.07 3.82
C ARG A 78 13.33 -9.74 3.23
N GLU A 79 13.29 -11.08 3.19
CA GLU A 79 12.12 -11.81 2.70
C GLU A 79 10.87 -11.51 3.55
N GLU A 80 11.01 -11.47 4.88
CA GLU A 80 9.91 -11.12 5.78
C GLU A 80 9.44 -9.67 5.61
N VAL A 81 10.38 -8.72 5.39
CA VAL A 81 10.03 -7.32 5.07
C VAL A 81 9.18 -7.27 3.81
N ILE A 82 9.68 -7.92 2.77
CA ILE A 82 9.05 -8.03 1.48
C ILE A 82 7.64 -8.64 1.56
N THR A 83 7.49 -9.77 2.26
CA THR A 83 6.20 -10.45 2.40
C THR A 83 5.21 -9.57 3.16
N ALA A 84 5.67 -8.84 4.17
CA ALA A 84 4.83 -7.89 4.88
C ALA A 84 4.38 -6.73 3.99
N LEU A 85 5.25 -6.23 3.11
CA LEU A 85 4.90 -5.21 2.12
C LEU A 85 3.88 -5.74 1.09
N GLU A 86 4.05 -6.96 0.59
CA GLU A 86 3.06 -7.60 -0.31
C GLU A 86 1.68 -7.72 0.38
N LEU A 87 1.64 -8.23 1.61
CA LEU A 87 0.40 -8.37 2.38
C LEU A 87 -0.28 -7.02 2.64
N ALA A 88 0.50 -6.00 3.00
CA ALA A 88 -0.02 -4.65 3.21
C ALA A 88 -0.58 -4.04 1.91
N ALA A 89 0.10 -4.25 0.77
CA ALA A 89 -0.40 -3.81 -0.52
C ALA A 89 -1.72 -4.50 -0.90
N GLU A 90 -1.84 -5.81 -0.66
CA GLU A 90 -3.09 -6.56 -0.87
C GLU A 90 -4.23 -6.06 0.04
N GLU A 91 -3.94 -5.77 1.32
CA GLU A 91 -4.94 -5.27 2.25
C GLU A 91 -5.46 -3.88 1.84
N ILE A 92 -4.57 -3.00 1.37
CA ILE A 92 -4.96 -1.68 0.85
C ILE A 92 -5.82 -1.83 -0.40
N LYS A 93 -5.41 -2.66 -1.36
CA LYS A 93 -6.20 -2.98 -2.56
C LYS A 93 -7.59 -3.49 -2.18
N TYR A 94 -7.68 -4.45 -1.27
CA TYR A 94 -8.94 -5.01 -0.82
C TYR A 94 -9.83 -3.98 -0.11
N SER A 95 -9.21 -3.09 0.68
CA SER A 95 -9.91 -2.00 1.33
C SER A 95 -10.50 -1.00 0.33
N TYR A 96 -9.77 -0.68 -0.74
CA TYR A 96 -10.29 0.15 -1.82
C TYR A 96 -11.44 -0.55 -2.55
N GLN A 97 -11.31 -1.83 -2.88
CA GLN A 97 -12.41 -2.62 -3.48
C GLN A 97 -13.67 -2.63 -2.61
N LYS A 98 -13.52 -2.75 -1.27
CA LYS A 98 -14.64 -2.63 -0.34
C LYS A 98 -15.34 -1.28 -0.43
N ILE A 99 -14.58 -0.18 -0.55
CA ILE A 99 -15.16 1.15 -0.74
C ILE A 99 -15.86 1.24 -2.10
N GLN A 100 -15.28 0.65 -3.15
CA GLN A 100 -15.87 0.59 -4.49
C GLN A 100 -17.23 -0.10 -4.47
N ASN A 101 -17.33 -1.24 -3.80
CA ASN A 101 -18.59 -1.99 -3.60
C ASN A 101 -19.62 -1.28 -2.70
N LEU A 102 -19.24 -0.21 -1.99
CA LEU A 102 -20.18 0.62 -1.23
C LEU A 102 -20.76 1.76 -2.07
N ILE A 103 -20.10 2.09 -3.19
CA ILE A 103 -20.52 3.15 -4.12
C ILE A 103 -21.35 2.59 -5.27
N TYR A 104 -21.06 1.36 -5.69
CA TYR A 104 -21.76 0.61 -6.74
C TYR A 104 -22.79 -0.35 -6.16
#